data_AF-A0A2W2FLC0-F1
#
_entry.id   AF-A0A2W2FLC0-F1
#
_cell.length_a   1.000
_cell.length_b   1.000
_cell.length_c   1.000
_cell.angle_alpha   90.00
_cell.angle_beta   90.00
_cell.angle_gamma   90.00
#
_symmetry.space_group_name_H-M   'P 1'
#
loop_
_entity.id
_entity.type
_entity.pdbx_description
1 polymer ?
#
loop_
_entity_poly.entity_id
_entity_poly.type
_entity_poly.pdbx_seq_one_letter_code
_entity_poly.pdbx_strand_id
1 'polypeptide(L)'
;MTISDNQLRDVLHRATEHLSGPPGLLDEVRRGGRRRLARRRVVLAAVFAAVVAVPLGAAFQLSSGGRTNEVASPLLDGPTRGDLAGDEAYLRQVREAWQRHLRRGEETRLRGEPHIVWAGSTPAGPAAYLAQETETNPVVSSAGPDRVVAVAAFVEPTADGPRIKTVEMVTEAGPDSNSQATFLGPRRDVLLVLDTGRPVEFSPEMRYAPDGKIDRTYQRVTFEDGAAVLSVPPQQTKITVALSTTPVSQENVVHIDGAQKVLFADGDSPPEPQRLSRTLPGAEEAWGGDPSDPDYGTDRPGHEVGAGPEALAAYIDPAGVHTHDGSPRLSIYGATPDGRRLLLETLQYDDDPARVIALLARDNAPFQAVASAFADWGTPLPIRLRLPDNQGVLVAAEGAALSYRSGAGPWHDAGRNAALVPASTTEVRVTTASETATVPVTS
;
A
#
# COMPACT_ATOMS: atom_id res chain seq x y z
N MET A 1 -11.68 11.06 -35.23
CA MET A 1 -13.10 10.74 -35.49
C MET A 1 -13.79 10.71 -34.12
N THR A 2 -14.56 11.74 -33.78
CA THR A 2 -15.18 11.87 -32.44
C THR A 2 -16.52 11.13 -32.42
N ILE A 3 -16.59 10.03 -31.67
CA ILE A 3 -17.84 9.30 -31.40
C ILE A 3 -18.67 10.16 -30.45
N SER A 4 -19.93 10.41 -30.81
CA SER A 4 -20.84 11.21 -29.97
C SER A 4 -21.35 10.39 -28.78
N ASP A 5 -21.67 11.06 -27.68
CA ASP A 5 -22.17 10.44 -26.44
C ASP A 5 -23.40 9.52 -26.67
N ASN A 6 -24.21 9.85 -27.69
CA ASN A 6 -25.35 9.05 -28.13
C ASN A 6 -24.94 7.74 -28.82
N GLN A 7 -23.85 7.73 -29.60
CA GLN A 7 -23.31 6.50 -30.20
C GLN A 7 -22.73 5.57 -29.15
N LEU A 8 -22.10 6.12 -28.10
CA LEU A 8 -21.61 5.32 -26.98
C LEU A 8 -22.77 4.69 -26.19
N ARG A 9 -23.84 5.46 -25.95
CA ARG A 9 -25.06 4.94 -25.31
C ARG A 9 -25.70 3.83 -26.11
N ASP A 10 -25.84 3.99 -27.43
CA ASP A 10 -26.45 2.96 -28.28
C ASP A 10 -25.61 1.68 -28.35
N VAL A 11 -24.28 1.79 -28.35
CA VAL A 11 -23.38 0.63 -28.31
C VAL A 11 -23.50 -0.11 -26.98
N LEU A 12 -23.52 0.62 -25.86
CA LEU A 12 -23.68 0.03 -24.53
C LEU A 12 -25.06 -0.61 -24.35
N HIS A 13 -26.12 0.07 -24.79
CA HIS A 13 -27.49 -0.45 -24.66
C HIS A 13 -27.67 -1.73 -25.47
N ARG A 14 -27.08 -1.80 -26.67
CA ARG A 14 -27.12 -2.98 -27.54
C ARG A 14 -26.27 -4.14 -26.99
N ALA A 15 -25.16 -3.85 -26.32
CA ALA A 15 -24.33 -4.85 -25.65
C ALA A 15 -24.97 -5.43 -24.37
N THR A 16 -25.88 -4.70 -23.73
CA THR A 16 -26.55 -5.16 -22.49
C THR A 16 -27.97 -5.69 -22.70
N GLU A 17 -28.55 -5.55 -23.89
CA GLU A 17 -29.95 -5.92 -24.18
C GLU A 17 -30.24 -7.42 -23.95
N HIS A 18 -29.22 -8.26 -24.04
CA HIS A 18 -29.30 -9.72 -23.86
C HIS A 18 -28.89 -10.18 -22.45
N LEU A 19 -28.47 -9.27 -21.57
CA LEU A 19 -28.15 -9.57 -20.18
C LEU A 19 -29.43 -9.56 -19.33
N SER A 20 -30.18 -10.64 -19.41
CA SER A 20 -31.24 -10.91 -18.43
C SER A 20 -30.60 -11.49 -17.17
N GLY A 21 -30.53 -10.70 -16.10
CA GLY A 21 -30.11 -11.21 -14.80
C GLY A 21 -31.01 -12.38 -14.34
N PRO A 22 -30.47 -13.39 -13.66
CA PRO A 22 -31.27 -14.53 -13.18
C PRO A 22 -32.47 -14.03 -12.38
N PRO A 23 -33.71 -14.51 -12.65
CA PRO A 23 -34.88 -14.12 -11.89
C PRO A 23 -34.68 -14.56 -10.44
N GLY A 24 -34.49 -13.57 -9.55
CA GLY A 24 -34.24 -13.80 -8.13
C GLY A 24 -32.88 -13.33 -7.61
N LEU A 25 -31.94 -12.88 -8.46
CA LEU A 25 -30.62 -12.39 -8.02
C LEU A 25 -30.74 -11.30 -6.94
N LEU A 26 -31.62 -10.32 -7.14
CA LEU A 26 -31.86 -9.25 -6.17
C LEU A 26 -32.48 -9.76 -4.87
N ASP A 27 -33.33 -10.78 -4.93
CA ASP A 27 -33.95 -11.38 -3.75
C ASP A 27 -32.96 -12.26 -2.98
N GLU A 28 -32.07 -12.96 -3.66
CA GLU A 28 -31.00 -13.75 -3.06
C GLU A 28 -29.94 -12.85 -2.41
N VAL A 29 -29.57 -11.75 -3.05
CA VAL A 29 -28.68 -10.73 -2.47
C VAL A 29 -29.33 -10.10 -1.24
N ARG A 30 -30.62 -9.72 -1.32
CA ARG A 30 -31.37 -9.19 -0.16
C ARG A 30 -31.52 -10.21 0.97
N ARG A 31 -31.68 -11.50 0.65
CA ARG A 31 -31.79 -12.60 1.63
C ARG A 31 -30.44 -12.91 2.28
N GLY A 32 -29.34 -12.84 1.52
CA GLY A 32 -27.96 -12.93 2.01
C GLY A 32 -27.60 -11.77 2.94
N GLY A 33 -27.96 -10.53 2.58
CA GLY A 33 -27.77 -9.34 3.42
C GLY A 33 -28.54 -9.43 4.74
N ARG A 34 -29.80 -9.85 4.70
CA ARG A 34 -30.62 -10.04 5.93
C ARG A 34 -30.06 -11.14 6.85
N ARG A 35 -29.52 -12.23 6.32
CA ARG A 35 -28.89 -13.29 7.14
C ARG A 35 -27.62 -12.81 7.85
N ARG A 36 -26.78 -11.99 7.19
CA ARG A 36 -25.57 -11.42 7.82
C ARG A 36 -25.92 -10.45 8.95
N LEU A 37 -26.91 -9.60 8.75
CA LEU A 37 -27.39 -8.67 9.78
C LEU A 37 -28.05 -9.39 10.96
N ALA A 38 -28.82 -10.46 10.71
CA ALA A 38 -29.41 -11.27 11.77
C ALA A 38 -28.34 -11.99 12.62
N ARG A 39 -27.30 -12.56 11.99
CA ARG A 39 -26.18 -13.19 12.71
C ARG A 39 -25.39 -12.19 13.57
N ARG A 40 -25.14 -10.98 13.06
CA ARG A 40 -24.50 -9.89 13.86
C ARG A 40 -25.33 -9.49 15.07
N ARG A 41 -26.67 -9.45 14.94
CA ARG A 41 -27.57 -9.09 16.05
C ARG A 41 -27.68 -10.18 17.12
N VAL A 42 -27.58 -11.47 16.75
CA VAL A 42 -27.59 -12.58 17.71
C VAL A 42 -26.32 -12.62 18.58
N VAL A 43 -25.16 -12.28 18.01
CA VAL A 43 -23.89 -12.21 18.78
C VAL A 43 -23.90 -11.05 19.79
N LEU A 44 -24.51 -9.91 19.44
CA LEU A 44 -24.66 -8.77 20.35
C LEU A 44 -25.67 -9.05 21.49
N ALA A 45 -26.76 -9.78 21.21
CA ALA A 45 -27.75 -10.13 22.24
C ALA A 45 -27.20 -11.12 23.28
N ALA A 46 -26.27 -12.01 22.90
CA ALA A 46 -25.66 -12.96 23.83
C ALA A 46 -24.73 -12.30 24.86
N VAL A 47 -24.13 -11.14 24.53
CA VAL A 47 -23.24 -10.39 25.44
C VAL A 47 -24.03 -9.57 26.47
N PHE A 48 -25.28 -9.16 26.16
CA PHE A 48 -26.12 -8.39 27.08
C PHE A 48 -26.97 -9.24 28.04
N ALA A 49 -27.04 -10.57 27.88
CA ALA A 49 -27.81 -11.43 28.77
C ALA A 49 -27.09 -11.78 30.10
N ALA A 50 -25.81 -11.39 30.26
CA ALA A 50 -25.01 -11.70 31.44
C ALA A 50 -24.99 -10.61 32.54
N VAL A 51 -25.69 -9.48 32.35
CA VAL A 51 -25.80 -8.42 33.38
C VAL A 51 -27.24 -8.31 33.83
N VAL A 52 -27.60 -9.14 34.82
CA VAL A 52 -28.87 -9.02 35.55
C VAL A 52 -28.61 -8.40 36.92
N ALA A 53 -29.41 -7.36 37.19
CA ALA A 53 -29.92 -6.86 38.48
C ALA A 53 -29.28 -5.60 39.09
N VAL A 54 -29.84 -4.43 38.74
CA VAL A 54 -30.39 -3.45 39.71
C VAL A 54 -31.60 -2.73 39.06
N PRO A 55 -32.77 -2.63 39.70
CA PRO A 55 -33.91 -1.87 39.19
C PRO A 55 -34.03 -0.51 39.90
N LEU A 56 -33.91 0.60 39.16
CA LEU A 56 -34.56 1.86 39.53
C LEU A 56 -35.10 2.54 38.27
N GLY A 57 -36.41 2.76 38.28
CA GLY A 57 -37.16 3.25 37.14
C GLY A 57 -36.98 4.75 36.91
N ALA A 58 -36.98 5.12 35.65
CA ALA A 58 -37.38 6.44 35.17
C ALA A 58 -37.95 6.27 33.76
N ALA A 59 -39.26 6.48 33.63
CA ALA A 59 -39.92 6.58 32.34
C ALA A 59 -39.56 7.94 31.72
N PHE A 60 -38.78 7.94 30.63
CA PHE A 60 -38.65 9.11 29.77
C PHE A 60 -39.51 8.95 28.52
N GLN A 61 -40.48 9.86 28.39
CA GLN A 61 -41.23 10.11 27.17
C GLN A 61 -40.27 10.63 26.10
N LEU A 62 -40.15 9.90 24.98
CA LEU A 62 -39.47 10.39 23.79
C LEU A 62 -40.45 11.22 22.96
N SER A 63 -40.32 12.54 23.04
CA SER A 63 -40.89 13.50 22.11
C SER A 63 -40.15 13.39 20.78
N SER A 64 -40.88 12.99 19.73
CA SER A 64 -40.42 12.99 18.35
C SER A 64 -40.31 14.42 17.81
N GLY A 65 -39.18 15.07 18.03
CA GLY A 65 -38.74 16.28 17.32
C GLY A 65 -37.51 15.92 16.50
N GLY A 66 -37.51 16.26 15.21
CA GLY A 66 -36.45 15.95 14.25
C GLY A 66 -35.11 16.60 14.58
N ARG A 67 -34.39 16.05 15.55
CA ARG A 67 -32.94 16.22 15.69
C ARG A 67 -32.29 15.18 14.79
N THR A 68 -31.53 15.66 13.82
CA THR A 68 -30.48 14.86 13.18
C THR A 68 -29.67 14.23 14.31
N ASN A 69 -29.65 12.89 14.38
CA ASN A 69 -28.83 12.19 15.35
C ASN A 69 -27.37 12.56 15.07
N GLU A 70 -26.84 13.47 15.89
CA GLU A 70 -25.43 13.83 15.93
C GLU A 70 -24.68 12.51 16.20
N VAL A 71 -23.85 12.09 15.25
CA VAL A 71 -23.09 10.86 15.38
C VAL A 71 -22.05 11.10 16.46
N ALA A 72 -22.32 10.64 17.67
CA ALA A 72 -21.35 10.65 18.76
C ALA A 72 -20.09 9.95 18.27
N SER A 73 -19.04 10.73 18.04
CA SER A 73 -17.74 10.21 17.66
C SER A 73 -16.96 9.99 18.96
N PRO A 74 -16.57 8.75 19.30
CA PRO A 74 -15.76 8.47 20.50
C PRO A 74 -14.46 9.29 20.58
N LEU A 75 -14.05 9.87 19.44
CA LEU A 75 -12.90 10.73 19.28
C LEU A 75 -13.12 12.16 19.79
N LEU A 76 -14.36 12.67 19.81
CA LEU A 76 -14.70 14.05 20.21
C LEU A 76 -15.31 14.15 21.61
N ASP A 77 -16.01 13.11 22.04
CA ASP A 77 -16.77 13.10 23.30
C ASP A 77 -16.01 12.49 24.49
N GLY A 78 -14.81 11.95 24.25
CA GLY A 78 -13.96 11.35 25.28
C GLY A 78 -13.21 12.38 26.14
N PRO A 79 -12.73 11.99 27.33
CA PRO A 79 -11.75 12.83 28.04
C PRO A 79 -10.41 12.82 27.29
N THR A 80 -9.67 13.94 27.37
CA THR A 80 -8.27 13.99 26.94
C THR A 80 -7.47 12.92 27.68
N ARG A 81 -6.70 12.12 26.95
CA ARG A 81 -5.84 11.07 27.51
C ARG A 81 -4.35 11.44 27.45
N GLY A 82 -3.51 10.62 28.06
CA GLY A 82 -2.05 10.81 28.16
C GLY A 82 -1.61 11.56 29.41
N ASP A 83 -0.31 11.54 29.68
CA ASP A 83 0.30 12.11 30.90
C ASP A 83 0.26 13.65 30.95
N LEU A 84 0.03 14.30 29.81
CA LEU A 84 -0.18 15.75 29.72
C LEU A 84 -1.67 16.15 29.63
N ALA A 85 -2.60 15.21 29.84
CA ALA A 85 -4.04 15.51 29.79
C ALA A 85 -4.50 16.57 30.79
N GLY A 86 -3.79 16.76 31.91
CA GLY A 86 -4.06 17.78 32.91
C GLY A 86 -3.22 19.05 32.78
N ASP A 87 -2.30 19.13 31.81
CA ASP A 87 -1.42 20.28 31.62
C ASP A 87 -2.13 21.39 30.82
N GLU A 88 -2.93 22.19 31.52
CA GLU A 88 -3.69 23.29 30.90
C GLU A 88 -2.83 24.33 30.18
N ALA A 89 -1.56 24.49 30.57
CA ALA A 89 -0.66 25.40 29.89
C ALA A 89 -0.26 24.86 28.52
N TYR A 90 0.09 23.58 28.45
CA TYR A 90 0.39 22.90 27.19
C TYR A 90 -0.86 22.78 26.30
N LEU A 91 -2.00 22.33 26.85
CA LEU A 91 -3.25 22.21 26.09
C LEU A 91 -3.67 23.56 25.48
N ARG A 92 -3.46 24.67 26.18
CA ARG A 92 -3.70 26.01 25.61
C ARG A 92 -2.78 26.32 24.43
N GLN A 93 -1.49 26.02 24.53
CA GLN A 93 -0.55 26.20 23.41
C GLN A 93 -0.95 25.36 22.19
N VAL A 94 -1.43 24.14 22.40
CA VAL A 94 -1.95 23.28 21.33
C VAL A 94 -3.15 23.92 20.64
N ARG A 95 -4.14 24.42 21.40
CA ARG A 95 -5.32 25.13 20.84
C ARG A 95 -4.91 26.41 20.10
N GLU A 96 -3.94 27.17 20.61
CA GLU A 96 -3.40 28.36 19.94
C GLU A 96 -2.67 28.02 18.64
N ALA A 97 -1.88 26.93 18.62
CA ALA A 97 -1.22 26.43 17.41
C ALA A 97 -2.26 26.03 16.35
N TRP A 98 -3.33 25.37 16.77
CA TRP A 98 -4.46 25.00 15.91
C TRP A 98 -5.14 26.22 15.30
N GLN A 99 -5.55 27.19 16.13
CA GLN A 99 -6.16 28.43 15.63
C GLN A 99 -5.25 29.21 14.69
N ARG A 100 -3.93 29.26 14.96
CA ARG A 100 -2.95 29.88 14.05
C ARG A 100 -2.86 29.15 12.71
N HIS A 101 -2.94 27.81 12.71
CA HIS A 101 -2.95 27.01 11.49
C HIS A 101 -4.20 27.29 10.65
N LEU A 102 -5.39 27.27 11.28
CA LEU A 102 -6.66 27.52 10.59
C LEU A 102 -6.73 28.90 9.94
N ARG A 103 -6.18 29.95 10.57
CA ARG A 103 -6.14 31.30 10.00
C ARG A 103 -5.30 31.41 8.71
N ARG A 104 -4.45 30.42 8.42
CA ARG A 104 -3.59 30.39 7.24
C ARG A 104 -4.14 29.50 6.11
N GLY A 105 -5.07 28.58 6.42
CA GLY A 105 -5.61 27.62 5.47
C GLY A 105 -6.91 28.09 4.80
N GLU A 106 -7.42 27.28 3.86
CA GLU A 106 -8.76 27.48 3.28
C GLU A 106 -9.88 27.29 4.31
N GLU A 107 -11.02 27.93 4.07
CA GLU A 107 -12.18 27.99 4.98
C GLU A 107 -12.89 26.63 5.12
N THR A 108 -12.29 25.67 5.82
CA THR A 108 -13.09 24.62 6.45
C THR A 108 -13.90 25.30 7.55
N ARG A 109 -15.22 25.31 7.41
CA ARG A 109 -16.10 25.80 8.46
C ARG A 109 -16.12 24.79 9.60
N LEU A 110 -15.63 25.20 10.77
CA LEU A 110 -15.48 24.33 11.95
C LEU A 110 -16.41 24.76 13.08
N ARG A 111 -16.95 23.78 13.80
CA ARG A 111 -17.90 23.98 14.89
C ARG A 111 -17.23 23.70 16.23
N GLY A 112 -17.58 24.51 17.23
CA GLY A 112 -17.12 24.32 18.62
C GLY A 112 -15.64 24.62 18.82
N GLU A 113 -15.12 24.31 20.01
CA GLU A 113 -13.69 24.37 20.33
C GLU A 113 -12.99 23.07 19.91
N PRO A 114 -11.71 23.10 19.50
CA PRO A 114 -10.96 21.88 19.25
C PRO A 114 -10.84 21.04 20.52
N HIS A 115 -11.18 19.76 20.39
CA HIS A 115 -11.00 18.76 21.42
C HIS A 115 -9.61 18.12 21.29
N ILE A 116 -8.83 18.13 22.37
CA ILE A 116 -7.54 17.44 22.42
C ILE A 116 -7.82 16.01 22.88
N VAL A 117 -7.67 15.06 21.96
CA VAL A 117 -7.99 13.64 22.19
C VAL A 117 -6.91 13.00 23.07
N TRP A 118 -5.66 13.31 22.79
CA TRP A 118 -4.49 12.78 23.50
C TRP A 118 -3.41 13.86 23.60
N ALA A 119 -2.73 13.93 24.74
CA ALA A 119 -1.57 14.78 24.97
C ALA A 119 -0.58 14.06 25.89
N GLY A 120 0.68 13.96 25.47
CA GLY A 120 1.68 13.28 26.27
C GLY A 120 3.13 13.63 25.99
N SER A 121 4.00 13.23 26.92
CA SER A 121 5.44 13.41 26.81
C SER A 121 6.04 12.34 25.90
N THR A 122 6.91 12.75 24.98
CA THR A 122 7.67 11.82 24.12
C THR A 122 9.17 12.14 24.20
N PRO A 123 10.06 11.22 23.78
CA PRO A 123 11.49 11.52 23.68
C PRO A 123 11.82 12.71 22.76
N ALA A 124 10.93 13.05 21.83
CA ALA A 124 11.07 14.22 20.96
C ALA A 124 10.52 15.52 21.58
N GLY A 125 9.87 15.45 22.75
CA GLY A 125 9.16 16.54 23.41
C GLY A 125 7.65 16.30 23.53
N PRO A 126 6.89 17.25 24.09
CA PRO A 126 5.44 17.16 24.19
C PRO A 126 4.77 17.02 22.83
N ALA A 127 3.85 16.07 22.68
CA ALA A 127 3.06 15.85 21.48
C ALA A 127 1.57 15.77 21.82
N ALA A 128 0.70 15.96 20.83
CA ALA A 128 -0.73 15.83 21.00
C ALA A 128 -1.43 15.36 19.72
N TYR A 129 -2.66 14.92 19.87
CA TYR A 129 -3.59 14.69 18.77
C TYR A 129 -4.91 15.38 19.12
N LEU A 130 -5.44 16.17 18.19
CA LEU A 130 -6.66 16.93 18.38
C LEU A 130 -7.61 16.72 17.22
N ALA A 131 -8.89 17.01 17.47
CA ALA A 131 -9.91 17.07 16.45
C ALA A 131 -10.91 18.19 16.70
N GLN A 132 -11.57 18.63 15.63
CA GLN A 132 -12.62 19.63 15.70
C GLN A 132 -13.72 19.31 14.69
N GLU A 133 -14.97 19.43 15.12
CA GLU A 133 -16.13 19.19 14.26
C GLU A 133 -16.18 20.14 13.07
N THR A 134 -16.72 19.66 11.96
CA THR A 134 -17.05 20.49 10.80
C THR A 134 -18.46 21.06 10.93
N GLU A 135 -18.69 22.31 10.53
CA GLU A 135 -20.04 22.90 10.47
C GLU A 135 -20.89 22.27 9.35
N THR A 136 -20.25 21.96 8.22
CA THR A 136 -20.85 21.25 7.10
C THR A 136 -20.31 19.84 7.07
N ASN A 137 -21.18 18.85 6.90
CA ASN A 137 -20.82 17.44 6.75
C ASN A 137 -20.94 17.04 5.27
N PRO A 138 -20.05 17.53 4.38
CA PRO A 138 -20.12 17.19 2.97
C PRO A 138 -19.92 15.68 2.80
N VAL A 139 -20.62 15.12 1.81
CA VAL A 139 -20.37 13.74 1.37
C VAL A 139 -19.02 13.72 0.64
N VAL A 140 -18.12 12.84 1.08
CA VAL A 140 -16.83 12.59 0.43
C VAL A 140 -17.09 11.79 -0.85
N SER A 141 -16.43 12.16 -1.94
CA SER A 141 -16.67 11.66 -3.31
C SER A 141 -16.21 10.22 -3.59
N SER A 142 -15.90 9.41 -2.57
CA SER A 142 -15.67 7.96 -2.73
C SER A 142 -17.00 7.21 -2.91
N ALA A 143 -16.97 5.97 -3.40
CA ALA A 143 -18.13 5.20 -3.85
C ALA A 143 -19.21 4.87 -2.78
N GLY A 144 -19.15 5.49 -1.60
CA GLY A 144 -20.12 5.40 -0.50
C GLY A 144 -20.49 6.78 0.06
N PRO A 145 -21.62 6.93 0.77
CA PRO A 145 -22.10 8.20 1.29
C PRO A 145 -21.39 8.64 2.58
N ASP A 146 -20.07 8.47 2.67
CA ASP A 146 -19.33 8.82 3.89
C ASP A 146 -19.26 10.34 4.02
N ARG A 147 -19.68 10.85 5.17
CA ARG A 147 -19.69 12.29 5.44
C ARG A 147 -18.48 12.66 6.28
N VAL A 148 -17.87 13.81 5.97
CA VAL A 148 -16.91 14.43 6.89
C VAL A 148 -17.67 14.88 8.15
N VAL A 149 -17.16 14.56 9.33
CA VAL A 149 -17.74 14.97 10.62
C VAL A 149 -16.80 15.82 11.45
N ALA A 150 -15.50 15.71 11.20
CA ALA A 150 -14.48 16.48 11.88
C ALA A 150 -13.25 16.62 11.00
N VAL A 151 -12.33 17.48 11.43
CA VAL A 151 -10.94 17.46 11.01
C VAL A 151 -10.08 17.10 12.22
N ALA A 152 -8.97 16.42 11.99
CA ALA A 152 -8.04 16.04 13.02
C ALA A 152 -6.58 16.24 12.58
N ALA A 153 -5.68 16.38 13.54
CA ALA A 153 -4.27 16.53 13.27
C ALA A 153 -3.41 16.09 14.45
N PHE A 154 -2.23 15.54 14.12
CA PHE A 154 -1.13 15.44 15.07
C PHE A 154 -0.47 16.80 15.31
N VAL A 155 0.08 16.95 16.51
CA VAL A 155 0.82 18.12 16.97
C VAL A 155 2.20 17.68 17.39
N GLU A 156 3.21 18.24 16.75
CA GLU A 156 4.61 17.93 17.03
C GLU A 156 5.30 19.03 17.86
N PRO A 157 6.27 18.66 18.69
CA PRO A 157 7.12 19.62 19.38
C PRO A 157 8.10 20.28 18.39
N THR A 158 8.23 21.60 18.48
CA THR A 158 9.28 22.36 17.77
C THR A 158 9.94 23.37 18.71
N ALA A 159 11.08 23.95 18.31
CA ALA A 159 11.77 24.98 19.09
C ALA A 159 10.89 26.22 19.36
N ASP A 160 9.96 26.54 18.44
CA ASP A 160 9.05 27.68 18.53
C ASP A 160 7.70 27.33 19.19
N GLY A 161 7.60 26.14 19.80
CA GLY A 161 6.39 25.60 20.41
C GLY A 161 5.68 24.55 19.55
N PRO A 162 4.45 24.14 19.91
CA PRO A 162 3.71 23.10 19.20
C PRO A 162 3.36 23.54 17.76
N ARG A 163 3.51 22.61 16.82
CA ARG A 163 3.16 22.80 15.41
C ARG A 163 2.15 21.74 14.97
N ILE A 164 1.10 22.19 14.27
CA ILE A 164 0.12 21.30 13.63
C ILE A 164 0.77 20.62 12.41
N LYS A 165 0.65 19.30 12.33
CA LYS A 165 1.10 18.50 11.18
C LYS A 165 0.04 18.53 10.07
N THR A 166 -0.21 17.43 9.38
CA THR A 166 -1.22 17.38 8.31
C THR A 166 -2.62 17.41 8.95
N VAL A 167 -3.49 18.26 8.42
CA VAL A 167 -4.91 18.26 8.78
C VAL A 167 -5.61 17.24 7.90
N GLU A 168 -6.32 16.31 8.54
CA GLU A 168 -7.02 15.22 7.86
C GLU A 168 -8.52 15.28 8.16
N MET A 169 -9.34 14.91 7.17
CA MET A 169 -10.78 14.83 7.35
C MET A 169 -11.14 13.53 8.05
N VAL A 170 -11.93 13.59 9.12
CA VAL A 170 -12.51 12.43 9.81
C VAL A 170 -13.90 12.19 9.24
N THR A 171 -14.21 10.93 8.89
CA THR A 171 -15.51 10.57 8.31
C THR A 171 -16.42 9.84 9.32
N GLU A 172 -17.72 9.74 9.02
CA GLU A 172 -18.68 8.92 9.79
C GLU A 172 -18.28 7.43 9.82
N ALA A 173 -17.48 6.95 8.86
CA ALA A 173 -16.95 5.59 8.85
C ALA A 173 -15.91 5.35 9.95
N GLY A 174 -15.44 6.41 10.62
CA GLY A 174 -14.48 6.36 11.72
C GLY A 174 -13.06 6.75 11.30
N PRO A 175 -12.07 6.56 12.20
CA PRO A 175 -10.68 6.93 11.96
C PRO A 175 -9.93 5.96 11.03
N ASP A 176 -10.60 4.94 10.49
CA ASP A 176 -9.97 3.96 9.59
C ASP A 176 -9.44 4.61 8.30
N SER A 177 -9.97 5.77 7.90
CA SER A 177 -9.48 6.56 6.76
C SER A 177 -8.35 7.54 7.09
N ASN A 178 -7.99 7.69 8.37
CA ASN A 178 -7.08 8.72 8.85
C ASN A 178 -5.77 8.12 9.32
N SER A 179 -4.72 8.93 9.32
CA SER A 179 -3.46 8.60 9.96
C SER A 179 -3.68 8.36 11.45
N GLN A 180 -3.30 7.18 11.92
CA GLN A 180 -3.37 6.81 13.34
C GLN A 180 -1.98 6.83 13.99
N ALA A 181 -0.95 7.14 13.21
CA ALA A 181 0.42 7.25 13.69
C ALA A 181 1.14 8.46 13.08
N THR A 182 2.23 8.89 13.70
CA THR A 182 3.06 9.98 13.18
C THR A 182 4.50 9.86 13.66
N PHE A 183 5.46 10.28 12.83
CA PHE A 183 6.85 10.46 13.26
C PHE A 183 7.06 11.81 13.92
N LEU A 184 7.85 11.83 14.99
CA LEU A 184 8.23 13.00 15.77
C LEU A 184 9.76 13.16 15.82
N GLY A 185 10.20 14.38 16.11
CA GLY A 185 11.62 14.73 16.21
C GLY A 185 12.28 15.04 14.87
N PRO A 186 13.43 15.74 14.87
CA PRO A 186 14.12 16.17 13.64
C PRO A 186 14.66 15.00 12.80
N ARG A 187 14.87 13.84 13.44
CA ARG A 187 15.30 12.61 12.77
C ARG A 187 14.16 11.64 12.48
N ARG A 188 12.92 11.98 12.88
CA ARG A 188 11.75 11.11 12.76
C ARG A 188 12.00 9.73 13.39
N ASP A 189 12.68 9.72 14.54
CA ASP A 189 13.13 8.55 15.30
C ASP A 189 12.22 8.22 16.49
N VAL A 190 11.11 8.95 16.63
CA VAL A 190 10.03 8.65 17.58
C VAL A 190 8.75 8.44 16.79
N LEU A 191 8.11 7.29 16.96
CA LEU A 191 6.83 6.95 16.35
C LEU A 191 5.74 6.99 17.42
N LEU A 192 4.78 7.89 17.27
CA LEU A 192 3.57 7.96 18.09
C LEU A 192 2.45 7.21 17.36
N VAL A 193 1.77 6.30 18.04
CA VAL A 193 0.63 5.51 17.52
C VAL A 193 -0.56 5.69 18.45
N LEU A 194 -1.71 6.09 17.92
CA LEU A 194 -2.94 6.26 18.70
C LEU A 194 -3.65 4.93 18.92
N ASP A 195 -4.24 4.76 20.11
CA ASP A 195 -5.09 3.62 20.42
C ASP A 195 -6.51 3.85 19.87
N THR A 196 -6.83 3.20 18.76
CA THR A 196 -8.17 3.23 18.14
C THR A 196 -9.07 2.09 18.64
N GLY A 197 -8.64 1.35 19.67
CA GLY A 197 -9.33 0.16 20.18
C GLY A 197 -9.11 -1.10 19.33
N ARG A 198 -8.29 -1.02 18.28
CA ARG A 198 -7.90 -2.15 17.43
C ARG A 198 -6.48 -2.62 17.79
N PRO A 199 -6.22 -3.93 17.85
CA PRO A 199 -4.85 -4.43 17.96
C PRO A 199 -4.00 -3.95 16.78
N VAL A 200 -2.87 -3.32 17.09
CA VAL A 200 -1.86 -2.90 16.11
C VAL A 200 -0.62 -3.75 16.29
N GLU A 201 -0.05 -4.17 15.17
CA GLU A 201 1.23 -4.84 15.05
C GLU A 201 2.23 -3.91 14.38
N PHE A 202 3.47 -3.94 14.87
CA PHE A 202 4.55 -3.05 14.47
C PHE A 202 5.77 -3.89 14.05
N SER A 203 6.35 -3.56 12.90
CA SER A 203 7.66 -4.07 12.48
C SER A 203 8.66 -2.91 12.46
N PRO A 204 9.77 -2.97 13.22
CA PRO A 204 10.74 -1.88 13.28
C PRO A 204 11.61 -1.75 12.04
N GLU A 205 11.73 -2.82 11.27
CA GLU A 205 12.60 -2.89 10.09
C GLU A 205 11.97 -3.77 9.00
N MET A 206 12.47 -3.58 7.78
CA MET A 206 12.27 -4.45 6.64
C MET A 206 13.62 -5.06 6.29
N ARG A 207 13.65 -6.37 6.08
CA ARG A 207 14.84 -7.07 5.59
C ARG A 207 14.48 -7.87 4.36
N TYR A 208 15.52 -8.21 3.60
CA TYR A 208 15.39 -9.15 2.50
C TYR A 208 16.19 -10.40 2.79
N ALA A 209 15.59 -11.55 2.53
CA ALA A 209 16.33 -12.80 2.41
C ALA A 209 17.25 -12.75 1.17
N PRO A 210 18.24 -13.66 1.04
CA PRO A 210 19.11 -13.71 -0.14
C PRO A 210 18.36 -13.90 -1.47
N ASP A 211 17.17 -14.49 -1.43
CA ASP A 211 16.27 -14.64 -2.57
C ASP A 211 15.38 -13.40 -2.79
N GLY A 212 15.61 -12.28 -2.09
CA GLY A 212 14.84 -11.05 -2.26
C GLY A 212 13.42 -11.09 -1.66
N LYS A 213 13.00 -12.18 -1.02
CA LYS A 213 11.75 -12.19 -0.25
C LYS A 213 11.84 -11.25 0.93
N ILE A 214 10.72 -10.63 1.27
CA ILE A 214 10.63 -9.73 2.42
C ILE A 214 10.54 -10.56 3.68
N ASP A 215 11.35 -10.17 4.66
CA ASP A 215 11.31 -10.66 6.03
C ASP A 215 11.00 -9.50 6.97
N ARG A 216 9.90 -9.63 7.70
CA ARG A 216 9.45 -8.69 8.74
C ARG A 216 9.05 -9.48 9.97
N THR A 217 9.47 -8.98 11.13
CA THR A 217 9.02 -9.49 12.42
C THR A 217 8.07 -8.48 13.03
N TYR A 218 6.83 -8.90 13.23
CA TYR A 218 5.79 -8.08 13.83
C TYR A 218 5.70 -8.35 15.33
N GLN A 219 5.62 -7.28 16.11
CA GLN A 219 5.33 -7.31 17.53
C GLN A 219 4.06 -6.50 17.82
N ARG A 220 3.28 -6.97 18.80
CA ARG A 220 2.07 -6.26 19.22
C ARG A 220 2.44 -4.94 19.89
N VAL A 221 1.81 -3.86 19.46
CA VAL A 221 1.93 -2.54 20.09
C VAL A 221 1.19 -2.58 21.43
N THR A 222 1.86 -2.07 22.48
CA THR A 222 1.26 -1.89 23.80
C THR A 222 0.90 -0.42 23.95
N PHE A 223 -0.37 -0.15 24.23
CA PHE A 223 -0.89 1.20 24.42
C PHE A 223 -0.99 1.51 25.90
N GLU A 224 -0.60 2.74 26.27
CA GLU A 224 -0.71 3.30 27.60
C GLU A 224 -1.46 4.64 27.48
N ASP A 225 -2.54 4.79 28.25
CA ASP A 225 -3.38 5.99 28.26
C ASP A 225 -3.75 6.52 26.86
N GLY A 226 -4.12 5.61 25.96
CA GLY A 226 -4.64 5.95 24.63
C GLY A 226 -3.60 6.15 23.52
N ALA A 227 -2.31 5.94 23.78
CA ALA A 227 -1.29 5.93 22.72
C ALA A 227 -0.12 5.00 23.04
N ALA A 228 0.72 4.75 22.05
CA ALA A 228 2.02 4.10 22.20
C ALA A 228 3.10 5.03 21.64
N VAL A 229 4.21 5.15 22.36
CA VAL A 229 5.38 5.93 21.93
C VAL A 229 6.54 4.96 21.75
N LEU A 230 6.96 4.79 20.50
CA LEU A 230 7.98 3.82 20.11
C LEU A 230 9.24 4.55 19.66
N SER A 231 10.41 4.11 20.11
CA SER A 231 11.69 4.51 19.51
C SER A 231 11.94 3.71 18.25
N VAL A 232 12.27 4.38 17.15
CA VAL A 232 12.48 3.74 15.84
C VAL A 232 13.78 4.23 15.21
N PRO A 233 14.36 3.50 14.24
CA PRO A 233 15.47 4.05 13.46
C PRO A 233 15.07 5.39 12.81
N PRO A 234 16.02 6.26 12.45
CA PRO A 234 15.70 7.51 11.75
C PRO A 234 14.96 7.27 10.43
N GLN A 235 13.85 7.98 10.20
CA GLN A 235 12.99 7.84 9.00
C GLN A 235 13.09 9.07 8.10
N GLN A 236 14.30 9.43 7.67
CA GLN A 236 14.55 10.70 6.96
C GLN A 236 14.35 10.60 5.45
N THR A 237 14.87 9.54 4.84
CA THR A 237 14.89 9.32 3.39
C THR A 237 13.96 8.20 2.92
N LYS A 238 13.59 7.30 3.84
CA LYS A 238 12.65 6.20 3.58
C LYS A 238 11.93 5.78 4.86
N ILE A 239 10.85 5.01 4.69
CA ILE A 239 10.05 4.46 5.78
C ILE A 239 10.33 2.96 5.89
N THR A 240 11.09 2.60 6.92
CA THR A 240 11.53 1.21 7.19
C THR A 240 10.57 0.46 8.12
N VAL A 241 9.80 1.21 8.92
CA VAL A 241 8.81 0.64 9.83
C VAL A 241 7.52 0.26 9.10
N ALA A 242 6.77 -0.68 9.65
CA ALA A 242 5.41 -1.00 9.20
C ALA A 242 4.46 -1.06 10.38
N LEU A 243 3.22 -0.61 10.17
CA LEU A 243 2.13 -0.72 11.13
C LEU A 243 0.93 -1.34 10.43
N SER A 244 0.32 -2.34 11.05
CA SER A 244 -0.87 -3.02 10.53
C SER A 244 -1.79 -3.41 11.66
N THR A 245 -3.09 -3.41 11.42
CA THR A 245 -4.03 -4.06 12.33
C THR A 245 -4.04 -5.58 12.09
N THR A 246 -4.37 -6.38 13.10
CA THR A 246 -4.39 -7.84 12.95
C THR A 246 -5.62 -8.31 12.17
N PRO A 247 -5.47 -9.19 11.16
CA PRO A 247 -4.22 -9.80 10.68
C PRO A 247 -3.42 -8.86 9.77
N VAL A 248 -2.08 -8.92 9.85
CA VAL A 248 -1.18 -8.13 8.98
C VAL A 248 -1.51 -8.37 7.50
N SER A 249 -1.91 -7.30 6.81
CA SER A 249 -2.19 -7.29 5.37
C SER A 249 -2.21 -5.86 4.83
N GLN A 250 -2.18 -5.73 3.50
CA GLN A 250 -2.24 -4.41 2.83
C GLN A 250 -3.56 -3.69 3.05
N GLU A 251 -4.65 -4.45 3.24
CA GLU A 251 -5.97 -3.91 3.56
C GLU A 251 -6.06 -3.39 5.00
N ASN A 252 -5.11 -3.79 5.86
CA ASN A 252 -5.09 -3.49 7.28
C ASN A 252 -3.95 -2.55 7.68
N VAL A 253 -3.25 -1.93 6.72
CA VAL A 253 -2.19 -0.94 6.97
C VAL A 253 -2.71 0.18 7.86
N VAL A 254 -1.91 0.57 8.85
CA VAL A 254 -2.16 1.76 9.66
C VAL A 254 -1.40 2.93 9.05
N HIS A 255 -2.14 3.96 8.63
CA HIS A 255 -1.58 5.13 7.98
C HIS A 255 -0.72 5.98 8.94
N ILE A 256 0.41 6.48 8.42
CA ILE A 256 1.35 7.34 9.15
C ILE A 256 1.30 8.75 8.56
N ASP A 257 0.97 9.73 9.38
CA ASP A 257 0.92 11.14 9.01
C ASP A 257 2.30 11.65 8.57
N GLY A 258 2.30 12.34 7.44
CA GLY A 258 3.49 12.93 6.87
C GLY A 258 4.41 11.94 6.16
N ALA A 259 3.98 10.68 5.95
CA ALA A 259 4.73 9.69 5.19
C ALA A 259 5.13 10.21 3.79
N GLN A 260 4.25 10.94 3.12
CA GLN A 260 4.53 11.54 1.82
C GLN A 260 5.71 12.51 1.84
N LYS A 261 5.91 13.26 2.94
CA LYS A 261 7.05 14.18 3.08
C LYS A 261 8.38 13.47 3.34
N VAL A 262 8.32 12.19 3.71
CA VAL A 262 9.51 11.34 3.81
C VAL A 262 9.81 10.75 2.43
N LEU A 263 8.79 10.19 1.78
CA LEU A 263 8.93 9.48 0.51
C LEU A 263 9.17 10.40 -0.69
N PHE A 264 8.70 11.65 -0.61
CA PHE A 264 8.79 12.63 -1.68
C PHE A 264 9.28 13.98 -1.14
N ALA A 265 10.53 14.02 -0.68
CA ALA A 265 11.12 15.24 -0.11
C ALA A 265 11.21 16.40 -1.12
N ASP A 266 11.35 16.10 -2.41
CA ASP A 266 11.59 17.08 -3.48
C ASP A 266 10.33 17.48 -4.28
N GLY A 267 9.14 16.96 -3.97
CA GLY A 267 7.90 17.29 -4.68
C GLY A 267 6.78 16.26 -4.47
N ASP A 268 5.63 16.45 -5.11
CA ASP A 268 4.42 15.63 -4.84
C ASP A 268 4.34 14.30 -5.61
N SER A 269 5.31 14.00 -6.49
CA SER A 269 5.31 12.78 -7.30
C SER A 269 6.67 12.08 -7.30
N PRO A 270 6.72 10.75 -7.09
CA PRO A 270 7.94 10.01 -7.38
C PRO A 270 8.27 10.15 -8.86
N PRO A 271 9.55 10.15 -9.25
CA PRO A 271 9.91 9.90 -10.64
C PRO A 271 9.30 8.55 -11.02
N GLU A 272 8.45 8.54 -12.06
CA GLU A 272 7.94 7.28 -12.57
C GLU A 272 9.12 6.51 -13.17
N PRO A 273 9.48 5.32 -12.64
CA PRO A 273 10.59 4.57 -13.18
C PRO A 273 10.30 4.21 -14.64
N GLN A 274 11.35 4.22 -15.47
CA GLN A 274 11.22 3.81 -16.86
C GLN A 274 10.65 2.38 -16.92
N ARG A 275 9.53 2.22 -17.63
CA ARG A 275 8.95 0.90 -17.87
C ARG A 275 9.60 0.28 -19.10
N LEU A 276 10.16 -0.90 -18.94
CA LEU A 276 10.83 -1.67 -19.99
C LEU A 276 10.13 -3.02 -20.11
N SER A 277 9.65 -3.35 -21.31
CA SER A 277 8.98 -4.61 -21.59
C SER A 277 9.68 -5.31 -22.76
N ARG A 278 10.02 -6.60 -22.61
CA ARG A 278 10.79 -7.37 -23.60
C ARG A 278 10.16 -8.74 -23.80
N THR A 279 9.92 -9.12 -25.06
CA THR A 279 9.51 -10.47 -25.45
C THR A 279 10.71 -11.23 -26.00
N LEU A 280 11.02 -12.39 -25.40
CA LEU A 280 12.07 -13.28 -25.85
C LEU A 280 11.59 -14.11 -27.06
N PRO A 281 12.51 -14.51 -27.96
CA PRO A 281 12.16 -15.38 -29.08
C PRO A 281 11.44 -16.67 -28.64
N GLY A 282 10.32 -16.99 -29.28
CA GLY A 282 9.54 -18.21 -29.01
C GLY A 282 8.55 -18.07 -27.85
N ALA A 283 8.46 -16.89 -27.21
CA ALA A 283 7.41 -16.63 -26.22
C ALA A 283 6.01 -16.88 -26.82
N GLU A 284 5.79 -16.48 -28.06
CA GLU A 284 4.49 -16.52 -28.71
C GLU A 284 3.89 -17.93 -28.75
N GLU A 285 4.72 -18.97 -28.74
CA GLU A 285 4.27 -20.37 -28.73
C GLU A 285 3.64 -20.78 -27.38
N ALA A 286 4.22 -20.33 -26.25
CA ALA A 286 3.72 -20.63 -24.92
C ALA A 286 2.59 -19.69 -24.49
N TRP A 287 2.60 -18.47 -25.04
CA TRP A 287 1.64 -17.41 -24.73
C TRP A 287 0.46 -17.40 -25.71
N GLY A 288 0.56 -17.99 -26.90
CA GLY A 288 -0.50 -17.92 -27.92
C GLY A 288 -0.65 -16.54 -28.57
N GLY A 289 0.41 -15.72 -28.53
CA GLY A 289 0.48 -14.35 -29.02
C GLY A 289 1.64 -13.59 -28.37
N ASP A 290 1.89 -12.34 -28.76
CA ASP A 290 2.90 -11.48 -28.12
C ASP A 290 2.33 -10.88 -26.82
N PRO A 291 2.81 -11.31 -25.63
CA PRO A 291 2.30 -10.82 -24.35
C PRO A 291 2.67 -9.36 -24.05
N SER A 292 3.53 -8.74 -24.86
CA SER A 292 3.85 -7.31 -24.76
C SER A 292 2.91 -6.41 -25.57
N ASP A 293 2.07 -6.98 -26.43
CA ASP A 293 1.05 -6.24 -27.17
C ASP A 293 0.01 -5.68 -26.18
N PRO A 294 -0.29 -4.36 -26.19
CA PRO A 294 -1.31 -3.78 -25.31
C PRO A 294 -2.70 -4.39 -25.48
N ASP A 295 -2.99 -5.04 -26.61
CA ASP A 295 -4.25 -5.73 -26.89
C ASP A 295 -4.22 -7.21 -26.48
N TYR A 296 -3.09 -7.72 -25.97
CA TYR A 296 -2.95 -9.13 -25.58
C TYR A 296 -3.81 -9.48 -24.37
N GLY A 297 -4.60 -10.56 -24.48
CA GLY A 297 -5.31 -11.18 -23.37
C GLY A 297 -6.42 -10.34 -22.71
N THR A 298 -6.82 -9.22 -23.31
CA THR A 298 -7.78 -8.29 -22.71
C THR A 298 -8.94 -7.96 -23.65
N ASP A 299 -10.15 -7.85 -23.08
CA ASP A 299 -11.26 -7.09 -23.69
C ASP A 299 -11.07 -5.56 -23.48
N ARG A 300 -9.92 -5.14 -22.95
CA ARG A 300 -9.61 -3.76 -22.54
C ARG A 300 -8.16 -3.39 -22.90
N PRO A 301 -7.93 -2.56 -23.92
CA PRO A 301 -6.59 -2.20 -24.38
C PRO A 301 -5.74 -1.58 -23.26
N GLY A 302 -4.49 -2.02 -23.13
CA GLY A 302 -3.44 -1.40 -22.33
C GLY A 302 -3.14 -2.02 -20.96
N HIS A 303 -3.56 -3.26 -20.66
CA HIS A 303 -3.10 -3.96 -19.45
C HIS A 303 -1.93 -4.88 -19.78
N GLU A 304 -0.77 -4.56 -19.21
CA GLU A 304 0.40 -5.44 -19.22
C GLU A 304 0.08 -6.74 -18.46
N VAL A 305 0.54 -7.87 -18.98
CA VAL A 305 0.35 -9.17 -18.31
C VAL A 305 1.23 -9.23 -17.07
N GLY A 306 0.63 -8.96 -15.91
CA GLY A 306 1.33 -9.03 -14.63
C GLY A 306 1.17 -10.36 -13.92
N ALA A 307 2.10 -10.65 -13.02
CA ALA A 307 1.88 -11.66 -12.00
C ALA A 307 0.73 -11.25 -11.07
N GLY A 308 -0.18 -12.18 -10.78
CA GLY A 308 -1.21 -11.94 -9.75
C GLY A 308 -0.56 -11.69 -8.38
N PRO A 309 -1.23 -10.95 -7.47
CA PRO A 309 -0.66 -10.60 -6.16
C PRO A 309 -0.26 -11.82 -5.33
N GLU A 310 -0.94 -12.95 -5.52
CA GLU A 310 -0.63 -14.23 -4.87
C GLU A 310 0.76 -14.76 -5.24
N ALA A 311 1.18 -14.61 -6.49
CA ALA A 311 2.47 -15.10 -6.98
C ALA A 311 3.65 -14.28 -6.43
N LEU A 312 3.40 -13.01 -6.10
CA LEU A 312 4.37 -12.06 -5.57
C LEU A 312 4.23 -11.82 -4.06
N ALA A 313 3.32 -12.51 -3.36
CA ALA A 313 2.97 -12.20 -1.98
C ALA A 313 4.19 -12.20 -1.02
N ALA A 314 5.20 -13.04 -1.28
CA ALA A 314 6.43 -13.08 -0.47
C ALA A 314 7.45 -11.97 -0.79
N TYR A 315 7.24 -11.20 -1.86
CA TYR A 315 8.11 -10.12 -2.32
C TYR A 315 7.46 -8.74 -2.17
N ILE A 316 6.18 -8.70 -1.84
CA ILE A 316 5.42 -7.46 -1.64
C ILE A 316 5.32 -7.20 -0.14
N ASP A 317 5.60 -5.97 0.27
CA ASP A 317 5.48 -5.61 1.68
C ASP A 317 4.00 -5.61 2.07
N PRO A 318 3.58 -6.42 3.06
CA PRO A 318 2.19 -6.48 3.45
C PRO A 318 1.73 -5.24 4.22
N ALA A 319 2.63 -4.45 4.83
CA ALA A 319 2.21 -3.29 5.62
C ALA A 319 3.15 -2.07 5.60
N GLY A 320 4.22 -2.12 4.82
CA GLY A 320 5.14 -1.00 4.60
C GLY A 320 4.58 0.04 3.63
N VAL A 321 5.12 1.26 3.72
CA VAL A 321 4.83 2.35 2.81
C VAL A 321 6.13 2.70 2.09
N HIS A 322 6.14 2.56 0.78
CA HIS A 322 7.35 2.66 -0.03
C HIS A 322 7.14 3.57 -1.25
N THR A 323 8.24 4.10 -1.75
CA THR A 323 8.33 4.74 -3.07
C THR A 323 9.17 3.86 -4.01
N HIS A 324 9.58 4.42 -5.14
CA HIS A 324 10.57 3.87 -6.06
C HIS A 324 11.64 4.94 -6.29
N ASP A 325 12.92 4.57 -6.30
CA ASP A 325 14.03 5.51 -6.58
C ASP A 325 14.32 5.73 -8.07
N GLY A 326 13.56 5.09 -8.96
CA GLY A 326 13.66 5.27 -10.40
C GLY A 326 14.43 4.18 -11.16
N SER A 327 14.89 3.08 -10.53
CA SER A 327 15.41 1.96 -11.35
C SER A 327 14.33 1.47 -12.32
N PRO A 328 14.71 0.99 -13.53
CA PRO A 328 13.73 0.57 -14.51
C PRO A 328 12.82 -0.54 -13.98
N ARG A 329 11.52 -0.42 -14.24
CA ARG A 329 10.57 -1.51 -14.07
C ARG A 329 10.63 -2.38 -15.32
N LEU A 330 11.33 -3.50 -15.20
CA LEU A 330 11.54 -4.44 -16.28
C LEU A 330 10.58 -5.63 -16.17
N SER A 331 9.88 -5.88 -17.28
CA SER A 331 9.12 -7.09 -17.55
C SER A 331 9.77 -7.85 -18.71
N ILE A 332 10.08 -9.13 -18.53
CA ILE A 332 10.55 -10.01 -19.62
C ILE A 332 9.61 -11.19 -19.76
N TYR A 333 9.06 -11.35 -20.96
CA TYR A 333 8.20 -12.47 -21.34
C TYR A 333 8.98 -13.48 -22.15
N GLY A 334 8.82 -14.77 -21.87
CA GLY A 334 9.50 -15.82 -22.59
C GLY A 334 8.76 -17.16 -22.55
N ALA A 335 9.37 -18.15 -23.17
CA ALA A 335 9.02 -19.55 -23.02
C ALA A 335 10.24 -20.32 -22.52
N THR A 336 10.03 -21.22 -21.57
CA THR A 336 11.06 -22.19 -21.16
C THR A 336 11.14 -23.34 -22.15
N PRO A 337 12.26 -24.09 -22.21
CA PRO A 337 12.42 -25.24 -23.10
C PRO A 337 11.33 -26.32 -22.98
N ASP A 338 10.66 -26.44 -21.82
CA ASP A 338 9.56 -27.37 -21.62
C ASP A 338 8.16 -26.80 -21.95
N GLY A 339 8.11 -25.59 -22.53
CA GLY A 339 6.90 -24.92 -22.98
C GLY A 339 6.14 -24.14 -21.90
N ARG A 340 6.67 -24.02 -20.66
CA ARG A 340 6.05 -23.12 -19.67
C ARG A 340 6.24 -21.66 -20.07
N ARG A 341 5.20 -20.85 -19.82
CA ARG A 341 5.26 -19.39 -19.85
C ARG A 341 6.23 -18.90 -18.80
N LEU A 342 7.14 -18.02 -19.20
CA LEU A 342 8.10 -17.33 -18.35
C LEU A 342 7.76 -15.86 -18.30
N LEU A 343 7.68 -15.32 -17.09
CA LEU A 343 7.60 -13.90 -16.81
C LEU A 343 8.72 -13.56 -15.82
N LEU A 344 9.52 -12.54 -16.10
CA LEU A 344 10.38 -11.91 -15.11
C LEU A 344 9.86 -10.52 -14.83
N GLU A 345 9.78 -10.16 -13.55
CA GLU A 345 9.44 -8.82 -13.10
C GLU A 345 10.51 -8.29 -12.14
N THR A 346 10.75 -6.98 -12.19
CA THR A 346 11.56 -6.29 -11.20
C THR A 346 10.72 -5.54 -10.18
N LEU A 347 11.01 -5.71 -8.89
CA LEU A 347 10.38 -4.99 -7.79
C LEU A 347 11.42 -4.24 -6.96
N GLN A 348 11.21 -2.95 -6.75
CA GLN A 348 12.08 -2.11 -5.94
C GLN A 348 11.26 -1.20 -5.03
N TYR A 349 11.73 -1.05 -3.80
CA TYR A 349 11.21 -0.10 -2.82
C TYR A 349 12.29 0.88 -2.45
N ASP A 350 11.93 2.15 -2.45
CA ASP A 350 12.82 3.24 -2.06
C ASP A 350 14.15 3.12 -2.81
N ASP A 351 15.28 3.28 -2.11
CA ASP A 351 16.66 3.10 -2.58
C ASP A 351 17.21 1.68 -2.37
N ASP A 352 16.34 0.71 -2.05
CA ASP A 352 16.78 -0.68 -1.85
C ASP A 352 17.13 -1.36 -3.18
N PRO A 353 17.98 -2.41 -3.20
CA PRO A 353 18.31 -3.11 -4.44
C PRO A 353 17.07 -3.67 -5.15
N ALA A 354 16.99 -3.45 -6.46
CA ALA A 354 15.91 -4.00 -7.27
C ALA A 354 15.93 -5.53 -7.25
N ARG A 355 14.81 -6.14 -6.85
CA ARG A 355 14.63 -7.60 -6.84
C ARG A 355 14.17 -8.03 -8.21
N VAL A 356 14.73 -9.12 -8.71
CA VAL A 356 14.38 -9.76 -9.98
C VAL A 356 13.70 -11.07 -9.65
N ILE A 357 12.48 -11.28 -10.13
CA ILE A 357 11.67 -12.45 -9.78
C ILE A 357 11.26 -13.13 -11.08
N ALA A 358 11.70 -14.36 -11.28
CA ALA A 358 11.22 -15.21 -12.37
C ALA A 358 10.02 -16.03 -11.91
N LEU A 359 8.97 -15.96 -12.71
CA LEU A 359 7.71 -16.66 -12.52
C LEU A 359 7.48 -17.61 -13.69
N LEU A 360 6.97 -18.80 -13.38
CA LEU A 360 6.59 -19.79 -14.38
C LEU A 360 5.11 -20.15 -14.27
N ALA A 361 4.48 -20.40 -15.41
CA ALA A 361 3.13 -20.94 -15.50
C ALA A 361 3.04 -21.98 -16.62
N ARG A 362 2.24 -23.03 -16.41
CA ARG A 362 1.89 -23.98 -17.47
C ARG A 362 0.48 -23.66 -17.96
N ASP A 363 0.30 -23.54 -19.27
CA ASP A 363 -0.98 -23.14 -19.88
C ASP A 363 -1.55 -21.92 -19.15
N ASN A 364 -2.86 -21.88 -18.89
CA ASN A 364 -3.52 -20.79 -18.18
C ASN A 364 -3.45 -20.88 -16.64
N ALA A 365 -2.58 -21.73 -16.08
CA ALA A 365 -2.40 -21.79 -14.63
C ALA A 365 -1.84 -20.45 -14.08
N PRO A 366 -2.11 -20.12 -12.80
CA PRO A 366 -1.49 -18.96 -12.15
C PRO A 366 0.04 -19.06 -12.16
N PHE A 367 0.69 -17.89 -12.25
CA PHE A 367 2.13 -17.80 -12.11
C PHE A 367 2.59 -18.23 -10.71
N GLN A 368 3.76 -18.86 -10.66
CA GLN A 368 4.46 -19.16 -9.42
C GLN A 368 5.88 -18.62 -9.50
N ALA A 369 6.32 -17.89 -8.47
CA ALA A 369 7.71 -17.47 -8.36
C ALA A 369 8.61 -18.70 -8.17
N VAL A 370 9.59 -18.88 -9.05
CA VAL A 370 10.47 -20.06 -9.06
C VAL A 370 11.93 -19.75 -8.77
N ALA A 371 12.35 -18.52 -9.00
CA ALA A 371 13.70 -18.05 -8.74
C ALA A 371 13.67 -16.55 -8.54
N SER A 372 14.60 -16.04 -7.75
CA SER A 372 14.74 -14.60 -7.52
C SER A 372 16.15 -14.24 -7.08
N ALA A 373 16.54 -13.00 -7.36
CA ALA A 373 17.84 -12.43 -7.01
C ALA A 373 17.73 -10.90 -6.94
N PHE A 374 18.85 -10.21 -6.73
CA PHE A 374 18.94 -8.75 -6.88
C PHE A 374 19.60 -8.40 -8.21
N ALA A 375 19.11 -7.36 -8.87
CA ALA A 375 19.77 -6.76 -10.01
C ALA A 375 20.94 -5.90 -9.54
N ASP A 376 22.05 -5.96 -10.27
CA ASP A 376 23.19 -5.06 -10.08
C ASP A 376 23.37 -4.17 -11.31
N TRP A 377 22.62 -3.07 -11.34
CA TRP A 377 22.60 -2.11 -12.45
C TRP A 377 23.94 -1.41 -12.69
N GLY A 378 24.90 -1.53 -11.77
CA GLY A 378 26.26 -1.02 -11.94
C GLY A 378 27.19 -1.95 -12.73
N THR A 379 26.74 -3.17 -13.04
CA THR A 379 27.54 -4.17 -13.77
C THR A 379 27.18 -4.25 -15.25
N PRO A 380 28.09 -4.74 -16.12
CA PRO A 380 27.77 -4.96 -17.53
C PRO A 380 26.62 -5.95 -17.76
N LEU A 381 26.33 -6.84 -16.80
CA LEU A 381 25.22 -7.80 -16.89
C LEU A 381 24.38 -7.77 -15.60
N PRO A 382 23.45 -6.79 -15.48
CA PRO A 382 22.70 -6.54 -14.26
C PRO A 382 21.88 -7.71 -13.76
N ILE A 383 21.32 -8.50 -14.69
CA ILE A 383 20.43 -9.61 -14.36
C ILE A 383 21.06 -10.92 -14.80
N ARG A 384 21.19 -11.85 -13.84
CA ARG A 384 21.61 -13.24 -14.04
C ARG A 384 20.79 -14.11 -13.09
N LEU A 385 19.80 -14.83 -13.61
CA LEU A 385 18.87 -15.60 -12.80
C LEU A 385 18.72 -17.01 -13.35
N ARG A 386 19.23 -18.00 -12.61
CA ARG A 386 19.12 -19.42 -12.99
C ARG A 386 17.71 -19.93 -12.68
N LEU A 387 17.06 -20.48 -13.69
CA LEU A 387 15.75 -21.11 -13.55
C LEU A 387 15.89 -22.54 -13.00
N PRO A 388 14.87 -23.07 -12.30
CA PRO A 388 14.89 -24.46 -11.83
C PRO A 388 14.85 -25.45 -13.00
N ASP A 389 14.93 -26.74 -12.70
CA ASP A 389 14.74 -27.85 -13.64
C ASP A 389 15.60 -27.78 -14.92
N ASN A 390 16.78 -27.15 -14.83
CA ASN A 390 17.68 -26.89 -15.95
C ASN A 390 17.02 -26.13 -17.13
N GLN A 391 16.02 -25.28 -16.86
CA GLN A 391 15.33 -24.51 -17.90
C GLN A 391 16.16 -23.36 -18.49
N GLY A 392 17.35 -23.11 -17.95
CA GLY A 392 18.29 -22.12 -18.46
C GLY A 392 18.70 -21.10 -17.43
N VAL A 393 19.38 -20.06 -17.92
CA VAL A 393 19.68 -18.85 -17.15
C VAL A 393 19.12 -17.66 -17.89
N LEU A 394 18.25 -16.91 -17.23
CA LEU A 394 17.72 -15.67 -17.74
C LEU A 394 18.75 -14.57 -17.49
N VAL A 395 19.17 -13.88 -18.54
CA VAL A 395 20.14 -12.80 -18.49
C VAL A 395 19.59 -11.56 -19.14
N ALA A 396 19.87 -10.37 -18.59
CA ALA A 396 19.46 -9.11 -19.19
C ALA A 396 20.46 -7.98 -18.93
N ALA A 397 20.69 -7.19 -19.98
CA ALA A 397 21.46 -5.95 -20.00
C ALA A 397 20.86 -5.06 -21.09
N GLU A 398 20.08 -4.06 -20.66
CA GLU A 398 19.34 -3.18 -21.56
C GLU A 398 20.26 -2.43 -22.55
N GLY A 399 19.89 -2.40 -23.83
CA GLY A 399 20.66 -1.78 -24.91
C GLY A 399 21.85 -2.61 -25.43
N ALA A 400 22.20 -3.72 -24.78
CA ALA A 400 23.35 -4.54 -25.16
C ALA A 400 22.99 -5.65 -26.16
N ALA A 401 23.96 -6.02 -27.01
CA ALA A 401 23.96 -7.30 -27.70
C ALA A 401 24.58 -8.38 -26.79
N LEU A 402 23.92 -9.54 -26.74
CA LEU A 402 24.26 -10.64 -25.84
C LEU A 402 24.74 -11.83 -26.67
N SER A 403 25.82 -12.46 -26.20
CA SER A 403 26.25 -13.77 -26.70
C SER A 403 26.69 -14.64 -25.54
N TYR A 404 26.62 -15.95 -25.69
CA TYR A 404 26.94 -16.89 -24.60
C TYR A 404 27.87 -18.00 -25.07
N ARG A 405 28.54 -18.67 -24.13
CA ARG A 405 29.25 -19.93 -24.38
C ARG A 405 29.15 -20.88 -23.21
N SER A 406 29.34 -22.17 -23.50
CA SER A 406 29.46 -23.24 -22.49
C SER A 406 30.92 -23.71 -22.42
N GLY A 407 31.57 -23.52 -21.28
CA GLY A 407 32.99 -23.82 -21.09
C GLY A 407 33.88 -23.06 -22.09
N ALA A 408 34.84 -23.77 -22.69
CA ALA A 408 35.73 -23.22 -23.72
C ALA A 408 35.15 -23.29 -25.15
N GLY A 409 33.84 -23.54 -25.28
CA GLY A 409 33.15 -23.65 -26.58
C GLY A 409 33.08 -22.34 -27.36
N PRO A 410 32.51 -22.38 -28.59
CA PRO A 410 32.29 -21.19 -29.39
C PRO A 410 31.26 -20.24 -28.75
N TRP A 411 31.31 -18.98 -29.15
CA TRP A 411 30.28 -18.00 -28.80
C TRP A 411 29.05 -18.17 -29.68
N HIS A 412 27.88 -18.12 -29.07
CA HIS A 412 26.58 -18.18 -29.70
C HIS A 412 25.85 -16.85 -29.50
N ASP A 413 25.23 -16.33 -30.56
CA ASP A 413 24.38 -15.14 -30.46
C ASP A 413 23.15 -15.45 -29.58
N ALA A 414 22.80 -14.50 -28.71
CA ALA A 414 21.66 -14.57 -27.81
C ALA A 414 20.66 -13.43 -28.04
N GLY A 415 20.92 -12.55 -29.02
CA GLY A 415 20.07 -11.40 -29.33
C GLY A 415 20.44 -10.14 -28.56
N ARG A 416 19.43 -9.35 -28.17
CA ARG A 416 19.62 -8.02 -27.54
C ARG A 416 18.73 -7.85 -26.32
N ASN A 417 19.19 -7.03 -25.38
CA ASN A 417 18.51 -6.61 -24.14
C ASN A 417 18.33 -7.74 -23.11
N ALA A 418 17.78 -8.88 -23.51
CA ALA A 418 17.55 -10.03 -22.65
C ALA A 418 17.62 -11.34 -23.44
N ALA A 419 17.98 -12.43 -22.76
CA ALA A 419 18.01 -13.77 -23.34
C ALA A 419 17.77 -14.85 -22.27
N LEU A 420 17.10 -15.93 -22.64
CA LEU A 420 17.12 -17.19 -21.89
C LEU A 420 18.19 -18.09 -22.52
N VAL A 421 19.34 -18.21 -21.86
CA VAL A 421 20.47 -19.01 -22.36
C VAL A 421 20.45 -20.42 -21.76
N PRO A 422 21.05 -21.44 -22.41
CA PRO A 422 21.07 -22.81 -21.90
C PRO A 422 21.65 -22.91 -20.48
N ALA A 423 21.18 -23.87 -19.69
CA ALA A 423 21.62 -24.05 -18.30
C ALA A 423 23.13 -24.35 -18.17
N SER A 424 23.75 -24.90 -19.22
CA SER A 424 25.18 -25.18 -19.30
C SER A 424 26.06 -23.94 -19.56
N THR A 425 25.43 -22.77 -19.78
CA THR A 425 26.16 -21.52 -20.04
C THR A 425 27.06 -21.16 -18.87
N THR A 426 28.33 -20.92 -19.16
CA THR A 426 29.34 -20.52 -18.16
C THR A 426 29.63 -19.03 -18.20
N GLU A 427 29.57 -18.41 -19.39
CA GLU A 427 29.88 -17.00 -19.59
C GLU A 427 28.93 -16.37 -20.60
N VAL A 428 28.63 -15.10 -20.37
CA VAL A 428 27.89 -14.22 -21.28
C VAL A 428 28.79 -13.05 -21.62
N ARG A 429 28.86 -12.74 -22.91
CA ARG A 429 29.52 -11.55 -23.43
C ARG A 429 28.46 -10.51 -23.74
N VAL A 430 28.66 -9.34 -23.14
CA VAL A 430 27.80 -8.16 -23.27
C VAL A 430 28.54 -7.15 -24.14
N THR A 431 27.91 -6.72 -25.23
CA THR A 431 28.48 -5.73 -26.16
C THR A 431 27.55 -4.52 -26.23
N THR A 432 28.03 -3.37 -25.77
CA THR A 432 27.35 -2.08 -25.88
C THR A 432 27.98 -1.25 -27.00
N ALA A 433 27.53 -0.01 -27.20
CA ALA A 433 28.16 0.91 -28.15
C ALA A 433 29.58 1.33 -27.72
N SER A 434 29.86 1.31 -26.42
CA SER A 434 31.11 1.79 -25.84
C SER A 434 32.09 0.67 -25.47
N GLU A 435 31.60 -0.53 -25.14
CA GLU A 435 32.45 -1.59 -24.58
C GLU A 435 31.97 -3.01 -24.87
N THR A 436 32.86 -3.96 -24.62
CA THR A 436 32.55 -5.39 -24.60
C THR A 436 33.09 -6.00 -23.32
N ALA A 437 32.21 -6.60 -22.52
CA ALA A 437 32.55 -7.29 -21.29
C ALA A 437 32.22 -8.78 -21.41
N THR A 438 33.00 -9.65 -20.75
CA THR A 438 32.67 -11.07 -20.57
C THR A 438 32.43 -11.31 -19.09
N VAL A 439 31.24 -11.80 -18.75
CA VAL A 439 30.76 -11.96 -17.39
C VAL A 439 30.47 -13.44 -17.12
N PRO A 440 30.99 -14.03 -16.03
CA PRO A 440 30.63 -15.38 -15.64
C PRO A 440 29.17 -15.44 -15.17
N VAL A 441 28.49 -16.53 -15.52
CA VAL A 441 27.09 -16.82 -15.18
C VAL A 441 26.99 -17.71 -13.93
N THR A 442 28.12 -18.12 -13.36
CA THR A 442 28.15 -18.85 -12.09
C THR A 442 27.64 -17.97 -10.95
N SER A 443 26.70 -18.53 -10.18
CA SER A 443 26.18 -18.00 -8.91
C SER A 443 27.27 -17.80 -7.89
#